data_AF-A0A259JU86-F1
#
_entry.id   AF-A0A259JU86-F1
#
_cell.length_a   1.000
_cell.length_b   1.000
_cell.length_c   1.000
_cell.angle_alpha   90.00
_cell.angle_beta   90.00
_cell.angle_gamma   90.00
#
_symmetry.space_group_name_H-M   'P 1'
#
loop_
_entity.id
_entity.type
_entity.pdbx_description
1 polymer ?
#
loop_
_entity_poly.entity_id
_entity_poly.type
_entity_poly.pdbx_seq_one_letter_code
_entity_poly.pdbx_strand_id
1 'polypeptide(L)'
;PGDVVTSMSGQTIEVLNTDAEGRLVLCDVIHWTQETFDPVQMVDFATLTGAMLIALGFEHGGLFANDDALADKLLAAGKATGDKLWRLPLGPEYDKLIDSPIADVKNLGPREGGSITAAQFLQRFVRKGTPWAHCDIAGMVWSDKPGRTWDKGATGYGVRLIDRFVRDTLEG
;
A
#
# COMPACT_ATOMS: atom_id res chain seq x y z
N PRO A 1 -17.37 8.29 13.48
CA PRO A 1 -17.64 8.68 12.08
C PRO A 1 -18.07 10.13 12.01
N GLY A 2 -17.45 10.92 11.12
CA GLY A 2 -17.60 12.38 11.04
C GLY A 2 -16.57 13.18 11.85
N ASP A 3 -15.63 12.50 12.54
CA ASP A 3 -14.52 13.17 13.21
C ASP A 3 -13.48 13.63 12.19
N VAL A 4 -12.87 14.78 12.45
CA VAL A 4 -11.71 15.28 11.69
C VAL A 4 -10.47 15.15 12.56
N VAL A 5 -9.49 14.39 12.10
CA VAL A 5 -8.21 14.19 12.80
C VAL A 5 -7.08 14.88 12.05
N THR A 6 -6.10 15.41 12.77
CA THR A 6 -4.91 16.02 12.18
C THR A 6 -3.78 14.99 12.19
N SER A 7 -3.29 14.65 11.00
CA SER A 7 -2.13 13.76 10.83
C SER A 7 -0.83 14.44 11.26
N MET A 8 0.24 13.66 11.40
CA MET A 8 1.60 14.17 11.67
C MET A 8 2.08 15.14 10.59
N SER A 9 1.63 14.97 9.35
CA SER A 9 1.94 15.88 8.23
C SER A 9 1.29 17.27 8.34
N GLY A 10 0.35 17.45 9.27
CA GLY A 10 -0.50 18.62 9.39
C GLY A 10 -1.77 18.58 8.53
N GLN A 11 -1.86 17.65 7.58
CA GLN A 11 -3.08 17.42 6.79
C GLN A 11 -4.20 16.87 7.66
N THR A 12 -5.43 17.31 7.41
CA THR A 12 -6.65 16.92 8.10
C THR A 12 -7.38 15.79 7.38
N ILE A 13 -7.91 14.83 8.15
CA ILE A 13 -8.57 13.62 7.64
C ILE A 13 -9.98 13.51 8.23
N GLU A 14 -11.00 13.50 7.39
CA GLU A 14 -12.37 13.15 7.76
C GLU A 14 -12.52 11.62 7.88
N VAL A 15 -12.88 11.14 9.07
CA VAL A 15 -13.04 9.72 9.36
C VAL A 15 -14.49 9.30 9.13
N LEU A 16 -14.78 8.72 7.97
CA LEU A 16 -16.13 8.25 7.60
C LEU A 16 -16.38 6.80 8.01
N ASN A 17 -15.34 5.96 8.01
CA ASN A 17 -15.42 4.58 8.46
C ASN A 17 -14.20 4.22 9.32
N THR A 18 -14.45 3.77 10.55
CA THR A 18 -13.39 3.39 11.49
C THR A 18 -12.75 2.05 11.17
N ASP A 19 -13.35 1.23 10.29
CA ASP A 19 -12.77 -0.01 9.75
C ASP A 19 -11.79 0.26 8.58
N ALA A 20 -11.60 1.55 8.25
CA ALA A 20 -10.55 2.02 7.37
C ALA A 20 -9.43 2.68 8.19
N GLU A 21 -9.06 2.07 9.32
CA GLU A 21 -8.06 2.55 10.28
C GLU A 21 -6.63 2.30 9.84
N GLY A 22 -6.35 1.22 9.12
CA GLY A 22 -4.98 0.87 8.71
C GLY A 22 -4.28 2.00 7.96
N ARG A 23 -5.01 2.72 7.09
CA ARG A 23 -4.47 3.87 6.35
C ARG A 23 -4.25 5.10 7.22
N LEU A 24 -5.01 5.27 8.30
CA LEU A 24 -4.82 6.36 9.28
C LEU A 24 -3.55 6.15 10.10
N VAL A 25 -3.20 4.89 10.40
CA VAL A 25 -1.92 4.60 11.05
C VAL A 25 -0.77 4.80 10.06
N LEU A 26 -0.91 4.25 8.84
CA LEU A 26 0.16 4.29 7.85
C LEU A 26 0.48 5.69 7.35
N CYS A 27 -0.48 6.63 7.29
CA CYS A 27 -0.17 7.99 6.84
C CYS A 27 0.88 8.67 7.72
N ASP A 28 0.78 8.49 9.04
CA ASP A 28 1.74 9.04 10.00
C ASP A 28 3.07 8.27 9.96
N VAL A 29 3.03 6.95 9.79
CA VAL A 29 4.26 6.14 9.63
C VAL A 29 5.03 6.53 8.38
N ILE A 30 4.35 6.71 7.25
CA ILE A 30 4.92 7.16 5.96
C ILE A 30 5.55 8.54 6.15
N HIS A 31 4.81 9.49 6.72
CA HIS A 31 5.29 10.84 6.94
C HIS A 31 6.48 10.88 7.90
N TRP A 32 6.42 10.15 9.01
CA TRP A 32 7.52 10.06 9.96
C TRP A 32 8.78 9.45 9.32
N THR A 33 8.62 8.40 8.51
CA THR A 33 9.74 7.69 7.86
C THR A 33 10.49 8.61 6.90
N GLN A 34 9.78 9.36 6.05
CA GLN A 34 10.41 10.26 5.09
C GLN A 34 11.09 11.47 5.77
N GLU A 35 10.52 12.01 6.85
CA GLU A 35 11.12 13.12 7.62
C GLU A 35 12.35 12.67 8.42
N THR A 36 12.33 11.44 8.93
CA THR A 36 13.39 10.93 9.80
C THR A 36 14.60 10.42 9.01
N PHE A 37 14.37 9.76 7.88
CA PHE A 37 15.43 9.00 7.20
C PHE A 37 15.82 9.52 5.82
N ASP A 38 15.06 10.45 5.24
CA ASP A 38 15.26 10.92 3.86
C ASP A 38 15.50 9.76 2.86
N PRO A 39 14.61 8.76 2.82
CA PRO A 39 14.87 7.51 2.13
C PRO A 39 14.98 7.73 0.62
N VAL A 40 15.93 7.05 -0.02
CA VAL A 40 16.05 7.05 -1.50
C VAL A 40 14.80 6.48 -2.16
N GLN A 41 14.13 5.53 -1.50
CA GLN A 41 12.92 4.84 -1.93
C GLN A 41 12.18 4.33 -0.70
N MET A 42 10.85 4.31 -0.73
CA MET A 42 10.01 3.80 0.36
C MET A 42 9.05 2.73 -0.15
N VAL A 43 8.97 1.61 0.57
CA VAL A 43 8.03 0.53 0.26
C VAL A 43 7.30 0.14 1.54
N ASP A 44 5.96 0.16 1.50
CA ASP A 44 5.13 -0.30 2.60
C ASP A 44 4.29 -1.53 2.21
N PHE A 45 3.96 -2.35 3.20
CA PHE A 45 3.15 -3.55 3.07
C PHE A 45 2.01 -3.49 4.08
N ALA A 46 0.78 -3.72 3.62
CA ALA A 46 -0.36 -3.79 4.53
C ALA A 46 -1.45 -4.72 4.02
N THR A 47 -2.17 -5.34 4.95
CA THR A 47 -3.43 -6.05 4.67
C THR A 47 -4.57 -5.04 4.60
N LEU A 48 -4.51 -4.13 3.62
CA LEU A 48 -5.19 -2.83 3.72
C LEU A 48 -6.66 -2.89 3.28
N THR A 49 -6.98 -3.68 2.25
CA THR A 49 -8.34 -3.65 1.69
C THR A 49 -8.92 -5.03 1.36
N GLY A 50 -10.18 -5.23 1.75
CA GLY A 50 -10.99 -6.35 1.27
C GLY A 50 -11.21 -6.32 -0.26
N ALA A 51 -11.20 -5.12 -0.86
CA ALA A 51 -11.33 -4.93 -2.29
C ALA A 51 -10.19 -5.59 -3.10
N MET A 52 -8.99 -5.74 -2.51
CA MET A 52 -7.88 -6.38 -3.19
C MET A 52 -8.12 -7.88 -3.40
N LEU A 53 -8.75 -8.55 -2.43
CA LEU A 53 -9.13 -9.96 -2.54
C LEU A 53 -10.14 -10.18 -3.66
N ILE A 54 -11.08 -9.25 -3.82
CA ILE A 54 -12.09 -9.32 -4.89
C ILE A 54 -11.44 -9.15 -6.26
N ALA A 55 -10.41 -8.30 -6.37
CA ALA A 55 -9.74 -8.01 -7.63
C ALA A 55 -8.73 -9.10 -8.06
N LEU A 56 -7.87 -9.56 -7.14
CA LEU A 56 -6.72 -10.42 -7.45
C LEU A 56 -6.79 -11.82 -6.83
N GLY A 57 -7.82 -12.09 -6.01
CA GLY A 57 -7.95 -13.35 -5.28
C GLY A 57 -6.78 -13.57 -4.31
N PHE A 58 -6.24 -14.78 -4.35
CA PHE A 58 -5.14 -15.25 -3.48
C PHE A 58 -3.86 -15.54 -4.29
N GLU A 59 -3.73 -14.94 -5.48
CA GLU A 59 -2.67 -15.27 -6.44
C GLU A 59 -1.58 -14.20 -6.56
N HIS A 60 -1.94 -12.93 -6.31
CA HIS A 60 -1.05 -11.78 -6.40
C HIS A 60 -1.33 -10.78 -5.28
N GLY A 61 -0.27 -10.16 -4.73
CA GLY A 61 -0.40 -8.91 -3.98
C GLY A 61 -0.62 -7.73 -4.94
N GLY A 62 -1.38 -6.73 -4.52
CA GLY A 62 -1.57 -5.52 -5.31
C GLY A 62 -0.42 -4.54 -5.12
N LEU A 63 0.14 -4.03 -6.21
CA LEU A 63 1.21 -3.05 -6.21
C LEU A 63 0.70 -1.70 -6.74
N PHE A 64 0.91 -0.65 -5.97
CA PHE A 64 0.72 0.74 -6.36
C PHE A 64 2.05 1.46 -6.23
N ALA A 65 2.43 2.28 -7.21
CA ALA A 65 3.71 2.96 -7.18
C ALA A 65 3.65 4.27 -7.95
N ASN A 66 4.27 5.31 -7.39
CA ASN A 66 4.42 6.63 -8.02
C ASN A 66 5.65 6.72 -8.94
N ASP A 67 6.50 5.69 -8.95
CA ASP A 67 7.73 5.60 -9.73
C ASP A 67 7.76 4.27 -10.50
N ASP A 68 7.94 4.34 -11.82
CA ASP A 68 7.90 3.17 -12.69
C ASP A 68 9.10 2.24 -12.47
N ALA A 69 10.29 2.81 -12.23
CA ALA A 69 11.50 2.01 -12.04
C ALA A 69 11.45 1.21 -10.73
N LEU A 70 10.91 1.79 -9.66
CA LEU A 70 10.63 1.11 -8.40
C LEU A 70 9.61 -0.02 -8.61
N ALA A 71 8.52 0.25 -9.33
CA ALA A 71 7.50 -0.74 -9.61
C ALA A 71 8.07 -1.94 -10.37
N ASP A 72 8.86 -1.70 -11.42
CA ASP A 72 9.46 -2.74 -12.25
C ASP A 72 10.43 -3.63 -11.46
N LYS A 73 11.23 -3.03 -10.57
CA LYS A 73 12.12 -3.76 -9.67
C LYS A 73 11.35 -4.66 -8.70
N LEU A 74 10.26 -4.17 -8.11
CA LEU A 74 9.41 -4.96 -7.22
C LEU A 74 8.70 -6.10 -7.96
N LEU A 75 8.21 -5.85 -9.17
CA LEU A 75 7.60 -6.87 -10.03
C LEU A 75 8.61 -7.97 -10.40
N ALA A 76 9.84 -7.59 -10.74
CA ALA A 76 10.92 -8.53 -11.04
C ALA A 76 11.27 -9.40 -9.81
N ALA A 77 11.42 -8.77 -8.63
CA ALA A 77 11.69 -9.48 -7.38
C ALA A 77 10.55 -10.44 -6.99
N GLY A 78 9.29 -10.00 -7.14
CA GLY A 78 8.12 -10.85 -6.89
C GLY A 78 8.06 -12.06 -7.83
N LYS A 79 8.39 -11.86 -9.11
CA LYS A 79 8.49 -12.98 -10.09
C LYS A 79 9.61 -13.96 -9.73
N ALA A 80 10.77 -13.48 -9.29
CA ALA A 80 11.91 -14.31 -8.93
C ALA A 80 11.67 -15.16 -7.67
N THR A 81 10.94 -14.62 -6.70
CA THR A 81 10.70 -15.26 -5.39
C THR A 81 9.42 -16.12 -5.37
N GLY A 82 8.48 -15.83 -6.26
CA GLY A 82 7.14 -16.40 -6.29
C GLY A 82 6.12 -15.64 -5.43
N ASP A 83 6.54 -14.60 -4.69
CA ASP A 83 5.62 -13.64 -4.05
C ASP A 83 5.14 -12.65 -5.12
N LYS A 84 4.24 -13.11 -6.00
CA LYS A 84 3.86 -12.40 -7.23
C LYS A 84 3.07 -11.12 -6.91
N LEU A 85 3.46 -10.00 -7.53
CA LEU A 85 2.72 -8.74 -7.49
C LEU A 85 1.98 -8.48 -8.81
N TRP A 86 0.91 -7.69 -8.74
CA TRP A 86 0.24 -7.12 -9.90
C TRP A 86 0.08 -5.62 -9.76
N ARG A 87 0.55 -4.85 -10.75
CA ARG A 87 0.50 -3.39 -10.68
C ARG A 87 -0.89 -2.87 -11.03
N LEU A 88 -1.45 -2.06 -10.14
CA LEU A 88 -2.70 -1.33 -10.32
C LEU A 88 -2.42 0.16 -10.57
N PRO A 89 -3.37 0.89 -11.19
CA PRO A 89 -3.15 2.30 -11.53
C PRO A 89 -3.22 3.20 -10.29
N LEU A 90 -2.47 4.29 -10.35
CA LEU A 90 -2.73 5.52 -9.61
C LEU A 90 -3.09 6.60 -10.63
N GLY A 91 -4.05 7.46 -10.33
CA GLY A 91 -4.50 8.48 -11.28
C GLY A 91 -5.45 9.51 -10.69
N PRO A 92 -5.46 10.74 -11.24
CA PRO A 92 -6.16 11.89 -10.67
C PRO A 92 -7.67 11.66 -10.51
N GLU A 93 -8.29 10.87 -11.39
CA GLU A 93 -9.71 10.56 -11.27
C GLU A 93 -10.05 9.69 -10.05
N TYR A 94 -9.12 8.84 -9.61
CA TYR A 94 -9.28 8.09 -8.36
C TYR A 94 -8.96 8.94 -7.13
N ASP A 95 -7.98 9.85 -7.25
CA ASP A 95 -7.60 10.75 -6.14
C ASP A 95 -8.75 11.70 -5.77
N LYS A 96 -9.45 12.28 -6.75
CA LYS A 96 -10.63 13.13 -6.48
C LYS A 96 -11.74 12.42 -5.68
N LEU A 97 -11.82 11.10 -5.73
CA LEU A 97 -12.86 10.34 -5.03
C LEU A 97 -12.71 10.39 -3.50
N ILE A 98 -11.50 10.73 -3.01
CA ILE A 98 -11.19 10.85 -1.59
C ILE A 98 -11.12 12.32 -1.12
N ASP A 99 -11.61 13.27 -1.92
CA ASP A 99 -11.79 14.65 -1.48
C ASP A 99 -12.88 14.74 -0.40
N SER A 100 -12.60 15.53 0.64
CA SER A 100 -13.52 15.84 1.72
C SER A 100 -14.01 17.29 1.61
N PRO A 101 -15.29 17.57 1.90
CA PRO A 101 -15.81 18.93 1.96
C PRO A 101 -15.39 19.68 3.25
N ILE A 102 -14.89 18.98 4.27
CA ILE A 102 -14.61 19.54 5.61
C ILE A 102 -13.18 19.28 6.10
N ALA A 103 -12.36 18.55 5.33
CA ALA A 103 -10.98 18.22 5.62
C ALA A 103 -10.17 18.14 4.32
N ASP A 104 -8.85 17.95 4.41
CA ASP A 104 -7.98 17.82 3.21
C ASP A 104 -8.22 16.49 2.46
N VAL A 105 -8.66 15.46 3.17
CA VAL A 105 -8.96 14.13 2.61
C VAL A 105 -9.98 13.41 3.50
N LYS A 106 -10.79 12.51 2.93
CA LYS A 106 -11.60 11.55 3.70
C LYS A 106 -10.98 10.17 3.66
N ASN A 107 -11.07 9.41 4.75
CA ASN A 107 -10.45 8.09 4.87
C ASN A 107 -11.16 6.99 4.05
N LEU A 108 -12.27 7.31 3.38
CA LEU A 108 -13.08 6.36 2.64
C LEU A 108 -13.44 6.89 1.24
N GLY A 109 -13.13 6.09 0.21
CA GLY A 109 -13.62 6.28 -1.16
C GLY A 109 -14.90 5.46 -1.42
N PRO A 110 -15.43 5.49 -2.66
CA PRO A 110 -16.54 4.62 -3.07
C PRO A 110 -16.16 3.13 -2.99
N ARG A 111 -17.17 2.26 -3.10
CA ARG A 111 -16.98 0.80 -3.09
C ARG A 111 -16.13 0.36 -4.28
N GLU A 112 -16.39 0.94 -5.44
CA GLU A 112 -15.68 0.70 -6.69
C GLU A 112 -14.26 1.27 -6.61
N GLY A 113 -13.25 0.44 -6.91
CA GLY A 113 -11.86 0.89 -6.85
C GLY A 113 -11.36 1.16 -5.42
N GLY A 114 -11.94 0.52 -4.40
CA GLY A 114 -11.58 0.72 -2.99
C GLY A 114 -10.09 0.55 -2.68
N SER A 115 -9.39 -0.39 -3.34
CA SER A 115 -7.93 -0.53 -3.19
C SER A 115 -7.15 0.62 -3.80
N ILE A 116 -7.61 1.12 -4.96
CA ILE A 116 -6.96 2.24 -5.65
C ILE A 116 -7.11 3.51 -4.82
N THR A 117 -8.31 3.78 -4.29
CA THR A 117 -8.55 4.95 -3.43
C THR A 117 -7.83 4.86 -2.09
N ALA A 118 -7.63 3.66 -1.54
CA ALA A 118 -6.79 3.45 -0.37
C ALA A 118 -5.32 3.77 -0.64
N ALA A 119 -4.78 3.32 -1.79
CA ALA A 119 -3.42 3.67 -2.19
C ALA A 119 -3.27 5.17 -2.47
N GLN A 120 -4.26 5.80 -3.11
CA GLN A 120 -4.28 7.26 -3.30
C GLN A 120 -4.27 8.02 -1.97
N PHE A 121 -5.03 7.53 -0.98
CA PHE A 121 -5.00 8.10 0.36
C PHE A 121 -3.58 8.10 0.93
N LEU A 122 -2.87 6.96 0.88
CA LEU A 122 -1.49 6.88 1.35
C LEU A 122 -0.55 7.80 0.56
N GLN A 123 -0.71 7.88 -0.77
CA GLN A 123 0.10 8.72 -1.64
C GLN A 123 0.03 10.20 -1.26
N ARG A 124 -1.11 10.69 -0.74
CA ARG A 124 -1.24 12.09 -0.29
C ARG A 124 -0.28 12.48 0.84
N PHE A 125 0.24 11.51 1.60
CA PHE A 125 1.17 11.74 2.71
C PHE A 125 2.64 11.50 2.33
N VAL A 126 2.88 11.04 1.10
CA VAL A 126 4.22 10.88 0.55
C VAL A 126 4.71 12.23 0.03
N ARG A 127 5.89 12.66 0.48
CA ARG A 127 6.54 13.88 0.00
C ARG A 127 6.77 13.79 -1.50
N LYS A 128 6.43 14.88 -2.22
CA LYS A 128 6.68 14.98 -3.67
C LYS A 128 8.16 14.72 -3.98
N GLY A 129 8.41 13.86 -4.95
CA GLY A 129 9.76 13.48 -5.37
C GLY A 129 10.34 12.26 -4.64
N THR A 130 9.71 11.77 -3.57
CA THR A 130 10.12 10.51 -2.92
C THR A 130 9.53 9.32 -3.70
N PRO A 131 10.36 8.42 -4.28
CA PRO A 131 9.88 7.19 -4.89
C PRO A 131 9.21 6.31 -3.83
N TRP A 132 7.98 5.90 -4.09
CA TRP A 132 7.15 5.18 -3.15
C TRP A 132 6.34 4.08 -3.84
N ALA A 133 6.22 2.95 -3.16
CA ALA A 133 5.34 1.86 -3.52
C ALA A 133 4.58 1.31 -2.31
N HIS A 134 3.29 1.03 -2.51
CA HIS A 134 2.43 0.34 -1.57
C HIS A 134 2.10 -1.06 -2.10
N CYS A 135 2.32 -2.06 -1.25
CA CYS A 135 1.92 -3.43 -1.49
C CYS A 135 0.70 -3.79 -0.61
N ASP A 136 -0.48 -3.85 -1.21
CA ASP A 136 -1.67 -4.41 -0.54
C ASP A 136 -1.62 -5.93 -0.61
N ILE A 137 -1.35 -6.55 0.53
CA ILE A 137 -1.12 -8.00 0.66
C ILE A 137 -2.28 -8.71 1.35
N ALA A 138 -3.44 -8.07 1.48
CA ALA A 138 -4.59 -8.60 2.23
C ALA A 138 -4.98 -10.03 1.80
N GLY A 139 -4.94 -10.33 0.50
CA GLY A 139 -5.24 -11.66 -0.04
C GLY A 139 -4.12 -12.69 0.09
N MET A 140 -2.92 -12.31 0.53
CA MET A 140 -1.74 -13.17 0.47
C MET A 140 -1.24 -13.64 1.84
N VAL A 141 -1.63 -12.98 2.93
CA VAL A 141 -1.05 -13.22 4.26
C VAL A 141 -1.51 -14.52 4.94
N TRP A 142 -2.65 -15.07 4.52
CA TRP A 142 -3.25 -16.26 5.12
C TRP A 142 -3.63 -17.29 4.05
N SER A 143 -3.40 -18.57 4.34
CA SER A 143 -3.78 -19.68 3.47
C SER A 143 -4.41 -20.82 4.24
N ASP A 144 -5.49 -21.39 3.68
CA ASP A 144 -6.13 -22.59 4.23
C ASP A 144 -5.43 -23.89 3.83
N LYS A 145 -4.43 -23.81 2.96
CA LYS A 145 -3.71 -24.96 2.38
C LYS A 145 -2.19 -24.73 2.43
N PRO A 146 -1.40 -25.81 2.55
CA PRO A 146 0.05 -25.68 2.42
C PRO A 146 0.44 -25.19 1.03
N GLY A 147 1.42 -24.29 1.00
CA GLY A 147 2.06 -23.81 -0.21
C GLY A 147 3.47 -24.39 -0.37
N ARG A 148 4.30 -23.72 -1.18
CA ARG A 148 5.69 -24.16 -1.42
C ARG A 148 6.59 -23.95 -0.21
N THR A 149 6.33 -22.91 0.58
CA THR A 149 7.21 -22.48 1.69
C THR A 149 6.44 -22.17 2.97
N TRP A 150 5.15 -22.52 3.04
CA TRP A 150 4.28 -22.30 4.20
C TRP A 150 3.30 -23.46 4.36
N ASP A 151 2.78 -23.64 5.58
CA ASP A 151 1.67 -24.56 5.88
C ASP A 151 0.36 -23.76 5.99
N LYS A 152 -0.77 -24.44 6.27
CA LYS A 152 -2.03 -23.78 6.63
C LYS A 152 -1.79 -22.77 7.75
N GLY A 153 -2.14 -21.52 7.51
CA GLY A 153 -1.83 -20.43 8.43
C GLY A 153 -1.30 -19.19 7.75
N ALA A 154 -0.49 -18.44 8.50
CA ALA A 154 0.25 -17.30 8.00
C ALA A 154 1.30 -17.74 6.96
N THR A 155 1.36 -17.03 5.84
CA THR A 155 2.22 -17.40 4.70
C THR A 155 3.62 -16.78 4.76
N GLY A 156 3.79 -15.69 5.52
CA GLY A 156 5.01 -14.88 5.49
C GLY A 156 5.23 -14.13 4.16
N TYR A 157 4.15 -13.93 3.37
CA TYR A 157 4.20 -13.25 2.09
C TYR A 157 4.87 -11.87 2.20
N GLY A 158 5.75 -11.54 1.24
CA GLY A 158 6.43 -10.25 1.14
C GLY A 158 7.85 -10.28 1.70
N VAL A 159 8.17 -11.19 2.64
CA VAL A 159 9.52 -11.30 3.22
C VAL A 159 10.56 -11.68 2.15
N ARG A 160 10.26 -12.68 1.31
CA ARG A 160 11.18 -13.10 0.25
C ARG A 160 11.28 -12.04 -0.84
N LEU A 161 10.15 -11.39 -1.16
CA LEU A 161 10.09 -10.30 -2.11
C LEU A 161 11.03 -9.16 -1.71
N ILE A 162 10.92 -8.66 -0.47
CA ILE A 162 11.71 -7.50 -0.05
C ILE A 162 13.20 -7.85 0.11
N ASP A 163 13.54 -9.04 0.60
CA ASP A 163 14.92 -9.53 0.62
C ASP A 163 15.52 -9.57 -0.79
N ARG A 164 14.82 -10.16 -1.77
CA ARG A 164 15.29 -10.21 -3.16
C ARG A 164 15.41 -8.81 -3.77
N PHE A 165 14.42 -7.94 -3.53
CA PHE A 165 14.44 -6.57 -4.02
C PHE A 165 15.67 -5.81 -3.49
N VAL A 166 15.95 -5.87 -2.19
CA VAL A 166 17.13 -5.22 -1.59
C VAL A 166 18.42 -5.78 -2.18
N ARG A 167 18.55 -7.10 -2.31
CA ARG A 167 19.70 -7.75 -2.96
C ARG A 167 19.93 -7.31 -4.40
N ASP A 168 18.85 -7.18 -5.18
CA ASP A 168 18.92 -6.79 -6.59
C ASP A 168 19.28 -5.32 -6.79
N THR A 169 18.93 -4.46 -5.82
CA THR A 169 18.85 -3.01 -6.08
C THR A 169 19.74 -2.16 -5.20
N LEU A 170 20.15 -2.66 -4.03
CA LEU A 170 20.88 -1.90 -3.02
C LEU A 170 22.18 -2.56 -2.56
N GLU A 171 22.33 -3.88 -2.68
CA GLU A 171 23.48 -4.60 -2.10
C GLU A 171 24.67 -4.83 -3.05
N GLY A 172 24.55 -4.54 -4.34
CA GLY A 172 25.66 -4.48 -5.32
C GLY A 172 26.73 -5.57 -5.19
#